data_AF-K2M1H0-F1
#
_entry.id   AF-K2M1H0-F1
#
_cell.length_a   1.000
_cell.length_b   1.000
_cell.length_c   1.000
_cell.angle_alpha   90.00
_cell.angle_beta   90.00
_cell.angle_gamma   90.00
#
_symmetry.space_group_name_H-M   'P 1'
#
loop_
_entity.id
_entity.type
_entity.pdbx_description
1 polymer ?
#
loop_
_entity_poly.entity_id
_entity_poly.type
_entity_poly.pdbx_seq_one_letter_code
_entity_poly.pdbx_strand_id
1 'polypeptide(L)'
;MVSVSLTEQLERVKKVLATWQEVDKSVSQLCVSLLAQKGVLTNTVCSADKIPNGLVGFLAGNFSDNTWRDEYLGVDATVKSGAGAEKTSDGVTFRGAGAEWPVGKQGENQLYHFANYNFTLVATVSIHKVPEGDTNIPLMGVRAGKDEHKLMELSYNKEKKWKVVCGDENTKELSSNWATDTKRHVVILLRNGNQTSAYVDGERVGNQPCTLDTTDSKLVSHFYIGGYGDSAASTGSREGVPVTVTNVLLYNRPLSYEDITALNTKSVTIPKLDHLKAEPRGASLPAGGDAPQQGTRTPSTPAGQQRSEQGHSMGSSKDASGEAEGVEFTSQGSK
;
A
#
# COMPACT_ATOMS: atom_id res chain seq x y z
N MET A 1 13.05 -3.26 -41.64
CA MET A 1 12.33 -4.21 -40.75
C MET A 1 13.38 -5.17 -40.19
N VAL A 2 13.43 -5.38 -38.87
CA VAL A 2 14.40 -6.30 -38.24
C VAL A 2 13.61 -7.44 -37.60
N SER A 3 14.06 -8.67 -37.79
CA SER A 3 13.52 -9.85 -37.10
C SER A 3 14.34 -10.11 -35.84
N VAL A 4 13.66 -10.28 -34.70
CA VAL A 4 14.29 -10.53 -33.39
C VAL A 4 13.73 -11.83 -32.82
N SER A 5 14.61 -12.71 -32.35
CA SER A 5 14.21 -13.92 -31.63
C SER A 5 13.92 -13.59 -30.17
N LEU A 6 12.73 -13.97 -29.68
CA LEU A 6 12.27 -13.69 -28.32
C LEU A 6 12.24 -14.94 -27.43
N THR A 7 13.16 -15.89 -27.65
CA THR A 7 13.17 -17.19 -26.95
C THR A 7 13.28 -17.02 -25.44
N GLU A 8 14.15 -16.14 -24.95
CA GLU A 8 14.33 -15.91 -23.50
C GLU A 8 13.09 -15.27 -22.87
N GLN A 9 12.45 -14.33 -23.57
CA GLN A 9 11.22 -13.67 -23.13
C GLN A 9 10.08 -14.69 -23.05
N LEU A 10 9.97 -15.59 -24.03
CA LEU A 10 8.99 -16.68 -24.01
C LEU A 10 9.19 -17.61 -22.82
N GLU A 11 10.43 -17.98 -22.50
CA GLU A 11 10.72 -18.80 -21.32
C GLU A 11 10.36 -18.08 -20.01
N ARG A 12 10.57 -16.76 -19.93
CA ARG A 12 10.09 -15.96 -18.78
C ARG A 12 8.57 -15.96 -18.68
N VAL A 13 7.86 -15.79 -19.80
CA VAL A 13 6.38 -15.83 -19.82
C VAL A 13 5.85 -17.18 -19.35
N LYS A 14 6.45 -18.29 -19.80
CA LYS A 14 6.06 -19.64 -19.35
C LYS A 14 6.22 -19.80 -17.84
N LYS A 15 7.32 -19.30 -17.26
CA LYS A 15 7.55 -19.33 -15.80
C LYS A 15 6.49 -18.53 -15.04
N VAL A 16 6.17 -17.32 -15.51
CA VAL A 16 5.12 -16.47 -14.90
C VAL A 16 3.75 -17.17 -14.95
N LEU A 17 3.38 -17.75 -16.10
CA LEU A 17 2.12 -18.49 -16.23
C LEU A 17 2.03 -19.70 -15.31
N ALA A 18 3.13 -20.45 -15.15
CA ALA A 18 3.18 -21.57 -14.20
C ALA A 18 3.02 -21.08 -12.75
N THR A 19 3.64 -19.96 -12.38
CA THR A 19 3.45 -19.33 -11.08
C THR A 19 1.97 -18.95 -10.85
N TRP A 20 1.33 -18.28 -11.80
CA TRP A 20 -0.08 -17.89 -11.68
C TRP A 20 -0.99 -19.10 -11.46
N GLN A 21 -0.76 -20.20 -12.18
CA GLN A 21 -1.53 -21.44 -12.02
C GLN A 21 -1.39 -22.05 -10.61
N GLU A 22 -0.18 -22.07 -10.03
CA GLU A 22 0.02 -22.59 -8.67
C GLU A 22 -0.57 -21.66 -7.60
N VAL A 23 -0.52 -20.35 -7.79
CA VAL A 23 -1.18 -19.40 -6.88
C VAL A 23 -2.69 -19.56 -6.95
N ASP A 24 -3.29 -19.58 -8.14
CA ASP A 24 -4.74 -19.78 -8.33
C ASP A 24 -5.22 -21.08 -7.69
N LYS A 25 -4.46 -22.17 -7.85
CA LYS A 25 -4.73 -23.47 -7.23
C LYS A 25 -4.66 -23.40 -5.72
N SER A 26 -3.66 -22.71 -5.15
CA SER A 26 -3.51 -22.53 -3.70
C SER A 26 -4.68 -21.73 -3.11
N VAL A 27 -5.10 -20.67 -3.79
CA VAL A 27 -6.28 -19.88 -3.41
C VAL A 27 -7.57 -20.69 -3.56
N SER A 28 -7.71 -21.49 -4.62
CA SER A 28 -8.88 -22.35 -4.83
C SER A 28 -9.02 -23.41 -3.73
N GLN A 29 -7.91 -23.90 -3.19
CA GLN A 29 -7.89 -24.83 -2.06
C GLN A 29 -8.41 -24.21 -0.75
N LEU A 30 -8.46 -22.88 -0.65
CA LEU A 30 -9.17 -22.22 0.45
C LEU A 30 -10.63 -22.63 0.46
N CYS A 31 -11.26 -22.80 -0.71
CA CYS A 31 -12.65 -23.25 -0.79
C CYS A 31 -12.81 -24.72 -0.35
N VAL A 32 -11.87 -25.58 -0.77
CA VAL A 32 -11.97 -27.05 -0.60
C VAL A 32 -11.76 -27.46 0.85
N SER A 33 -10.80 -26.82 1.55
CA SER A 33 -10.55 -27.07 2.97
C SER A 33 -11.78 -26.80 3.85
N LEU A 34 -12.66 -25.90 3.39
CA LEU A 34 -13.91 -25.54 4.07
C LEU A 34 -14.99 -26.60 3.91
N LEU A 35 -15.12 -27.18 2.71
CA LEU A 35 -16.06 -28.28 2.46
C LEU A 35 -15.70 -29.52 3.29
N ALA A 36 -14.39 -29.79 3.44
CA ALA A 36 -13.90 -30.93 4.22
C ALA A 36 -14.17 -30.79 5.73
N GLN A 37 -14.09 -29.58 6.29
CA GLN A 37 -14.30 -29.37 7.74
C GLN A 37 -15.76 -29.33 8.17
N LYS A 38 -16.68 -28.87 7.30
CA LYS A 38 -18.09 -28.65 7.71
C LYS A 38 -18.97 -29.90 7.59
N GLY A 39 -18.49 -30.99 6.99
CA GLY A 39 -19.27 -32.24 6.80
C GLY A 39 -20.56 -32.07 5.98
N VAL A 40 -20.80 -30.87 5.42
CA VAL A 40 -22.02 -30.50 4.72
C VAL A 40 -21.68 -30.36 3.23
N LEU A 41 -22.14 -31.34 2.47
CA LEU A 41 -22.21 -31.33 1.01
C LEU A 41 -23.30 -30.33 0.56
N THR A 42 -23.06 -29.04 0.72
CA THR A 42 -23.73 -28.07 -0.17
C THR A 42 -22.74 -27.71 -1.25
N ASN A 43 -22.78 -28.47 -2.34
CA ASN A 43 -21.97 -28.33 -3.57
C ASN A 43 -22.09 -26.94 -4.25
N THR A 44 -22.76 -25.98 -3.62
CA THR A 44 -23.15 -24.69 -4.19
C THR A 44 -22.46 -23.50 -3.53
N VAL A 45 -21.95 -23.63 -2.29
CA VAL A 45 -21.43 -22.47 -1.54
C VAL A 45 -19.97 -22.14 -1.87
N CYS A 46 -19.20 -23.15 -2.28
CA CYS A 46 -17.79 -22.99 -2.60
C CYS A 46 -17.50 -23.59 -3.97
N SER A 47 -17.86 -22.88 -5.05
CA SER A 47 -17.27 -23.20 -6.35
C SER A 47 -15.79 -22.80 -6.27
N ALA A 48 -14.91 -23.76 -5.95
CA ALA A 48 -13.47 -23.54 -5.85
C ALA A 48 -12.91 -22.78 -7.07
N ASP A 49 -13.52 -23.01 -8.24
CA ASP A 49 -13.19 -22.38 -9.51
C ASP A 49 -13.54 -20.87 -9.60
N LYS A 50 -14.28 -20.32 -8.62
CA LYS A 50 -14.71 -18.91 -8.65
C LYS A 50 -13.89 -17.98 -7.77
N ILE A 51 -13.25 -18.49 -6.72
CA ILE A 51 -12.47 -17.68 -5.78
C ILE A 51 -11.26 -17.00 -6.44
N PRO A 52 -10.47 -17.62 -7.34
CA PRO A 52 -9.37 -16.91 -8.00
C PRO A 52 -9.87 -15.94 -9.10
N ASN A 53 -11.15 -15.99 -9.51
CA ASN A 53 -11.63 -15.15 -10.60
C ASN A 53 -11.53 -13.67 -10.24
N GLY A 54 -10.75 -12.92 -11.02
CA GLY A 54 -10.51 -11.50 -10.80
C GLY A 54 -9.51 -11.21 -9.68
N LEU A 55 -8.87 -12.22 -9.09
CA LEU A 55 -7.75 -12.03 -8.18
C LEU A 55 -6.52 -11.60 -8.99
N VAL A 56 -5.92 -10.47 -8.62
CA VAL A 56 -4.80 -9.87 -9.39
C VAL A 56 -3.54 -9.66 -8.56
N GLY A 57 -3.63 -9.81 -7.24
CA GLY A 57 -2.52 -9.64 -6.34
C GLY A 57 -2.77 -10.40 -5.04
N PHE A 58 -1.70 -10.97 -4.49
CA PHE A 58 -1.78 -11.76 -3.27
C PHE A 58 -0.50 -11.58 -2.44
N LEU A 59 -0.63 -11.02 -1.23
CA LEU A 59 0.47 -10.87 -0.29
C LEU A 59 0.34 -11.92 0.82
N ALA A 60 1.33 -12.81 0.92
CA ALA A 60 1.34 -13.92 1.86
C ALA A 60 2.68 -14.03 2.61
N GLY A 61 3.35 -15.18 2.57
CA GLY A 61 4.56 -15.46 3.34
C GLY A 61 5.87 -14.96 2.71
N ASN A 62 5.83 -14.42 1.48
CA ASN A 62 7.05 -14.09 0.75
C ASN A 62 7.55 -12.66 1.04
N PHE A 63 8.71 -12.56 1.69
CA PHE A 63 9.30 -11.29 2.11
C PHE A 63 10.79 -11.19 1.80
N SER A 64 11.25 -9.98 1.46
CA SER A 64 12.68 -9.64 1.37
C SER A 64 12.87 -8.23 1.86
N ASP A 65 13.74 -8.03 2.85
CA ASP A 65 13.98 -6.69 3.43
C ASP A 65 12.68 -5.99 3.82
N ASN A 66 12.34 -4.87 3.22
CA ASN A 66 11.08 -4.14 3.45
C ASN A 66 10.00 -4.43 2.40
N THR A 67 10.23 -5.42 1.54
CA THR A 67 9.32 -5.79 0.46
C THR A 67 8.48 -6.99 0.87
N TRP A 68 7.17 -6.81 0.86
CA TRP A 68 6.18 -7.88 0.92
C TRP A 68 5.81 -8.23 -0.51
N ARG A 69 6.30 -9.39 -0.98
CA ARG A 69 6.23 -9.74 -2.40
C ARG A 69 4.84 -10.24 -2.77
N ASP A 70 4.39 -9.83 -3.95
CA ASP A 70 3.18 -10.37 -4.56
C ASP A 70 3.45 -11.76 -5.14
N GLU A 71 2.66 -12.74 -4.72
CA GLU A 71 2.78 -14.13 -5.15
C GLU A 71 2.46 -14.29 -6.65
N TYR A 72 1.65 -13.39 -7.24
CA TYR A 72 1.43 -13.31 -8.69
C TYR A 72 2.58 -12.66 -9.47
N LEU A 73 3.67 -12.27 -8.79
CA LEU A 73 4.81 -11.56 -9.38
C LEU A 73 4.45 -10.20 -9.98
N GLY A 74 3.29 -9.65 -9.60
CA GLY A 74 2.86 -8.33 -9.99
C GLY A 74 3.56 -7.26 -9.15
N VAL A 75 2.75 -6.48 -8.43
CA VAL A 75 3.21 -5.29 -7.71
C VAL A 75 3.48 -5.67 -6.27
N ASP A 76 4.71 -5.52 -5.80
CA ASP A 76 5.05 -5.78 -4.40
C ASP A 76 4.58 -4.64 -3.49
N ALA A 77 4.25 -4.94 -2.23
CA ALA A 77 3.99 -3.93 -1.21
C ALA A 77 5.27 -3.55 -0.45
N THR A 78 5.34 -2.31 0.01
CA THR A 78 6.45 -1.80 0.82
C THR A 78 6.02 -1.74 2.28
N VAL A 79 6.60 -2.57 3.12
CA VAL A 79 6.50 -2.50 4.57
C VAL A 79 7.30 -1.28 5.04
N LYS A 80 6.63 -0.30 5.65
CA LYS A 80 7.29 0.87 6.23
C LYS A 80 7.99 0.44 7.51
N SER A 81 9.28 0.16 7.40
CA SER A 81 10.10 -0.32 8.50
C SER A 81 10.45 0.81 9.48
N GLY A 82 9.57 1.08 10.42
CA GLY A 82 9.99 1.47 11.77
C GLY A 82 10.24 0.22 12.61
N ALA A 83 10.68 0.35 13.87
CA ALA A 83 10.87 -0.75 14.83
C ALA A 83 9.59 -1.59 15.14
N GLY A 84 8.48 -1.33 14.44
CA GLY A 84 7.17 -1.90 14.68
C GLY A 84 6.67 -2.87 13.61
N ALA A 85 7.51 -3.43 12.72
CA ALA A 85 7.07 -4.46 11.77
C ALA A 85 7.88 -5.75 11.94
N GLU A 86 7.20 -6.86 12.24
CA GLU A 86 7.79 -8.18 12.47
C GLU A 86 7.20 -9.18 11.48
N LYS A 87 8.05 -9.80 10.64
CA LYS A 87 7.61 -10.79 9.66
C LYS A 87 7.21 -12.10 10.35
N THR A 88 6.18 -12.74 9.83
CA THR A 88 5.71 -14.06 10.27
C THR A 88 5.76 -15.04 9.09
N SER A 89 5.41 -16.31 9.31
CA SER A 89 5.36 -17.31 8.23
C SER A 89 4.43 -16.92 7.08
N ASP A 90 3.33 -16.23 7.38
CA ASP A 90 2.20 -16.05 6.46
C ASP A 90 1.76 -14.58 6.32
N GLY A 91 2.57 -13.64 6.84
CA GLY A 91 2.22 -12.22 6.87
C GLY A 91 3.12 -11.37 7.76
N VAL A 92 2.60 -10.25 8.28
CA VAL A 92 3.37 -9.28 9.09
C VAL A 92 2.60 -8.90 10.35
N THR A 93 3.30 -8.82 11.47
CA THR A 93 2.81 -8.21 12.70
C THR A 93 3.27 -6.75 12.78
N PHE A 94 2.31 -5.83 12.81
CA PHE A 94 2.54 -4.40 12.92
C PHE A 94 2.27 -3.90 14.34
N ARG A 95 3.09 -2.94 14.80
CA ARG A 95 3.04 -2.24 16.09
C ARG A 95 3.23 -0.75 15.83
N GLY A 96 2.14 -0.07 15.44
CA GLY A 96 2.22 1.32 14.99
C GLY A 96 2.97 1.52 13.67
N ALA A 97 3.09 0.45 12.86
CA ALA A 97 3.64 0.47 11.51
C ALA A 97 2.58 -0.01 10.50
N GLY A 98 2.93 -0.05 9.22
CA GLY A 98 2.03 -0.53 8.16
C GLY A 98 2.79 -0.85 6.87
N ALA A 99 2.06 -1.33 5.88
CA ALA A 99 2.56 -1.55 4.53
C ALA A 99 1.74 -0.73 3.54
N GLU A 100 2.41 -0.21 2.51
CA GLU A 100 1.78 0.45 1.36
C GLU A 100 1.83 -0.47 0.14
N TRP A 101 0.68 -0.70 -0.49
CA TRP A 101 0.57 -1.46 -1.73
C TRP A 101 0.17 -0.51 -2.87
N PRO A 102 1.09 -0.13 -3.76
CA PRO A 102 0.92 1.03 -4.63
C PRO A 102 -0.10 0.78 -5.76
N VAL A 103 -0.81 1.85 -6.13
CA VAL A 103 -1.73 1.91 -7.28
C VAL A 103 -1.26 3.00 -8.25
N GLY A 104 -1.59 4.27 -8.00
CA GLY A 104 -1.11 5.40 -8.79
C GLY A 104 0.38 5.70 -8.59
N LYS A 105 0.97 5.28 -7.46
CA LYS A 105 2.41 5.40 -7.19
C LYS A 105 3.30 4.53 -8.10
N GLN A 106 2.73 3.69 -8.98
CA GLN A 106 3.47 2.82 -9.90
C GLN A 106 4.11 3.58 -11.08
N GLY A 107 3.79 4.86 -11.27
CA GLY A 107 4.33 5.68 -12.36
C GLY A 107 3.55 5.53 -13.65
N GLU A 108 4.25 5.32 -14.77
CA GLU A 108 3.65 5.22 -16.10
C GLU A 108 2.81 3.95 -16.29
N ASN A 109 3.30 2.81 -15.80
CA ASN A 109 2.61 1.52 -15.91
C ASN A 109 1.86 1.19 -14.61
N GLN A 110 0.58 1.57 -14.55
CA GLN A 110 -0.26 1.38 -13.37
C GLN A 110 -1.11 0.11 -13.48
N LEU A 111 -0.53 -1.04 -13.13
CA LEU A 111 -1.20 -2.35 -13.19
C LEU A 111 -2.50 -2.38 -12.39
N TYR A 112 -2.59 -1.63 -11.30
CA TYR A 112 -3.76 -1.60 -10.42
C TYR A 112 -4.71 -0.41 -10.68
N HIS A 113 -4.61 0.24 -11.84
CA HIS A 113 -5.47 1.37 -12.19
C HIS A 113 -6.98 1.06 -12.11
N PHE A 114 -7.38 -0.21 -12.22
CA PHE A 114 -8.76 -0.65 -12.02
C PHE A 114 -9.35 -0.24 -10.65
N ALA A 115 -8.51 -0.08 -9.63
CA ALA A 115 -8.94 0.25 -8.26
C ALA A 115 -9.59 1.64 -8.14
N ASN A 116 -9.39 2.51 -9.12
CA ASN A 116 -10.13 3.77 -9.23
C ASN A 116 -11.64 3.56 -9.44
N TYR A 117 -12.02 2.43 -10.04
CA TYR A 117 -13.39 2.10 -10.40
C TYR A 117 -13.98 1.04 -9.49
N ASN A 118 -13.34 -0.13 -9.42
CA ASN A 118 -13.87 -1.31 -8.76
C ASN A 118 -12.73 -2.13 -8.15
N PHE A 119 -12.87 -2.53 -6.89
CA PHE A 119 -11.94 -3.49 -6.29
C PHE A 119 -12.58 -4.18 -5.08
N THR A 120 -11.99 -5.31 -4.68
CA THR A 120 -12.17 -5.85 -3.33
C THR A 120 -10.81 -6.16 -2.72
N LEU A 121 -10.53 -5.59 -1.56
CA LEU A 121 -9.32 -5.85 -0.77
C LEU A 121 -9.72 -6.67 0.45
N VAL A 122 -9.11 -7.85 0.59
CA VAL A 122 -9.40 -8.80 1.67
C VAL A 122 -8.13 -9.00 2.48
N ALA A 123 -8.25 -9.10 3.79
CA ALA A 123 -7.13 -9.48 4.66
C ALA A 123 -7.63 -10.33 5.83
N THR A 124 -6.78 -11.24 6.30
CA THR A 124 -7.01 -11.91 7.57
C THR A 124 -6.17 -11.24 8.65
N VAL A 125 -6.82 -10.69 9.66
CA VAL A 125 -6.16 -9.89 10.70
C VAL A 125 -6.29 -10.56 12.05
N SER A 126 -5.27 -10.43 12.90
CA SER A 126 -5.32 -10.84 14.30
C SER A 126 -4.99 -9.67 15.21
N ILE A 127 -5.96 -9.23 16.01
CA ILE A 127 -5.79 -8.13 16.97
C ILE A 127 -5.38 -8.74 18.30
N HIS A 128 -4.15 -8.46 18.74
CA HIS A 128 -3.58 -9.15 19.90
C HIS A 128 -4.00 -8.58 21.25
N LYS A 129 -4.42 -7.31 21.28
CA LYS A 129 -4.83 -6.58 22.49
C LYS A 129 -5.92 -5.58 22.17
N VAL A 130 -6.73 -5.23 23.15
CA VAL A 130 -7.67 -4.11 23.03
C VAL A 130 -6.89 -2.79 23.04
N PRO A 131 -7.21 -1.81 22.16
CA PRO A 131 -6.63 -0.48 22.20
C PRO A 131 -6.73 0.20 23.56
N GLU A 132 -5.72 1.00 23.90
CA GLU A 132 -5.79 1.97 24.98
C GLU A 132 -6.09 3.35 24.38
N GLY A 133 -7.00 4.11 25.01
CA GLY A 133 -7.40 5.44 24.54
C GLY A 133 -8.70 5.48 23.72
N ASP A 134 -9.17 6.69 23.45
CA ASP A 134 -10.46 6.97 22.79
C ASP A 134 -10.37 7.09 21.26
N THR A 135 -9.18 6.98 20.69
CA THR A 135 -8.96 7.10 19.25
C THR A 135 -9.19 5.78 18.52
N ASN A 136 -9.67 5.86 17.27
CA ASN A 136 -9.80 4.69 16.41
C ASN A 136 -8.41 4.34 15.84
N ILE A 137 -8.04 3.06 15.89
CA ILE A 137 -6.81 2.54 15.31
C ILE A 137 -7.09 2.14 13.84
N PRO A 138 -6.41 2.74 12.86
CA PRO A 138 -6.54 2.37 11.45
C PRO A 138 -6.00 0.94 11.24
N LEU A 139 -6.71 0.16 10.43
CA LEU A 139 -6.32 -1.21 10.13
C LEU A 139 -6.01 -1.40 8.64
N MET A 140 -6.89 -0.91 7.76
CA MET A 140 -6.77 -1.09 6.33
C MET A 140 -7.55 0.00 5.61
N GLY A 141 -7.06 0.47 4.47
CA GLY A 141 -7.77 1.50 3.72
C GLY A 141 -7.10 1.93 2.43
N VAL A 142 -7.64 3.01 1.86
CA VAL A 142 -7.29 3.54 0.55
C VAL A 142 -6.95 5.02 0.68
N ARG A 143 -5.79 5.38 0.14
CA ARG A 143 -5.34 6.78 0.01
C ARG A 143 -5.50 7.22 -1.43
N ALA A 144 -5.91 8.47 -1.63
CA ALA A 144 -6.18 9.01 -2.95
C ALA A 144 -5.64 10.43 -3.11
N GLY A 145 -5.44 10.83 -4.36
CA GLY A 145 -4.91 12.12 -4.76
C GLY A 145 -3.45 12.37 -4.36
N LYS A 146 -2.94 13.54 -4.76
CA LYS A 146 -1.55 13.96 -4.53
C LYS A 146 -1.23 14.13 -3.04
N ASP A 147 -2.18 14.65 -2.28
CA ASP A 147 -2.04 14.87 -0.83
C ASP A 147 -2.37 13.62 0.00
N GLU A 148 -2.63 12.48 -0.66
CA GLU A 148 -2.93 11.19 -0.02
C GLU A 148 -4.06 11.29 1.02
N HIS A 149 -5.13 12.01 0.67
CA HIS A 149 -6.32 12.07 1.50
C HIS A 149 -6.96 10.68 1.63
N LYS A 150 -7.69 10.48 2.73
CA LYS A 150 -8.31 9.20 3.04
C LYS A 150 -9.57 9.03 2.20
N LEU A 151 -9.60 8.04 1.32
CA LEU A 151 -10.81 7.71 0.55
C LEU A 151 -11.73 6.79 1.34
N MET A 152 -11.18 5.72 1.91
CA MET A 152 -11.91 4.73 2.67
C MET A 152 -11.00 4.10 3.72
N GLU A 153 -11.54 3.81 4.91
CA GLU A 153 -10.79 3.24 6.02
C GLU A 153 -11.67 2.32 6.86
N LEU A 154 -11.12 1.16 7.21
CA LEU A 154 -11.59 0.33 8.30
C LEU A 154 -10.66 0.53 9.50
N SER A 155 -11.25 0.81 10.65
CA SER A 155 -10.58 1.03 11.92
C SER A 155 -11.32 0.33 13.06
N TYR A 156 -10.69 0.23 14.23
CA TYR A 156 -11.27 -0.36 15.43
C TYR A 156 -10.87 0.41 16.69
N ASN A 157 -11.61 0.27 17.78
CA ASN A 157 -11.37 1.03 19.01
C ASN A 157 -11.42 0.18 20.29
N LYS A 158 -11.18 0.84 21.44
CA LYS A 158 -11.19 0.21 22.77
C LYS A 158 -12.54 -0.40 23.16
N GLU A 159 -13.64 0.10 22.60
CA GLU A 159 -15.00 -0.41 22.84
C GLU A 159 -15.31 -1.68 22.05
N LYS A 160 -14.31 -2.25 21.36
CA LYS A 160 -14.48 -3.41 20.49
C LYS A 160 -15.51 -3.14 19.39
N LYS A 161 -15.43 -1.94 18.80
CA LYS A 161 -16.24 -1.56 17.66
C LYS A 161 -15.39 -1.42 16.43
N TRP A 162 -15.90 -1.94 15.33
CA TRP A 162 -15.41 -1.59 14.00
C TRP A 162 -15.99 -0.25 13.59
N LYS A 163 -15.21 0.50 12.80
CA LYS A 163 -15.63 1.77 12.22
C LYS A 163 -15.15 1.86 10.79
N VAL A 164 -16.08 2.21 9.90
CA VAL A 164 -15.79 2.47 8.49
C VAL A 164 -15.95 3.96 8.23
N VAL A 165 -14.93 4.57 7.64
CA VAL A 165 -14.93 5.97 7.26
C VAL A 165 -14.74 6.09 5.76
N CYS A 166 -15.39 7.10 5.18
CA CYS A 166 -15.37 7.43 3.77
C CYS A 166 -14.97 8.91 3.62
N GLY A 167 -13.86 9.25 2.98
CA GLY A 167 -13.39 10.64 2.97
C GLY A 167 -12.84 11.11 4.32
N ASP A 168 -12.70 12.43 4.46
CA ASP A 168 -12.19 13.08 5.67
C ASP A 168 -13.33 13.51 6.61
N GLU A 169 -13.37 12.88 7.79
CA GLU A 169 -14.06 13.18 9.08
C GLU A 169 -15.57 13.52 9.12
N ASN A 170 -16.22 13.95 8.03
CA ASN A 170 -17.62 14.42 8.06
C ASN A 170 -18.64 13.41 7.51
N THR A 171 -18.24 12.17 7.25
CA THR A 171 -19.15 11.13 6.77
C THR A 171 -19.79 10.34 7.90
N LYS A 172 -20.98 9.78 7.63
CA LYS A 172 -21.74 9.02 8.61
C LYS A 172 -20.91 7.81 9.04
N GLU A 173 -20.47 7.85 10.28
CA GLU A 173 -19.72 6.76 10.87
C GLU A 173 -20.65 5.55 11.02
N LEU A 174 -20.26 4.43 10.42
CA LEU A 174 -20.96 3.16 10.60
C LEU A 174 -20.13 2.29 11.52
N SER A 175 -20.78 1.81 12.57
CA SER A 175 -20.13 1.04 13.62
C SER A 175 -20.94 -0.21 13.95
N SER A 176 -20.23 -1.32 14.12
CA SER A 176 -20.77 -2.55 14.65
C SER A 176 -19.88 -3.05 15.78
N ASN A 177 -20.49 -3.61 16.81
CA ASN A 177 -19.76 -4.34 17.84
C ASN A 177 -19.22 -5.63 17.21
N TRP A 178 -17.98 -6.01 17.49
CA TRP A 178 -17.56 -7.38 17.22
C TRP A 178 -17.88 -8.28 18.40
N ALA A 179 -18.52 -9.42 18.13
CA ALA A 179 -18.87 -10.40 19.13
C ALA A 179 -17.69 -11.32 19.46
N THR A 180 -17.22 -11.25 20.71
CA THR A 180 -16.45 -12.26 21.49
C THR A 180 -15.00 -12.61 21.09
N ASP A 181 -14.21 -12.97 22.11
CA ASP A 181 -12.86 -13.55 22.31
C ASP A 181 -11.97 -14.08 21.16
N THR A 182 -12.39 -14.05 19.90
CA THR A 182 -11.56 -14.47 18.77
C THR A 182 -10.56 -13.39 18.42
N LYS A 183 -9.27 -13.74 18.42
CA LYS A 183 -8.22 -12.81 17.99
C LYS A 183 -8.24 -12.54 16.49
N ARG A 184 -8.78 -13.46 15.69
CA ARG A 184 -8.64 -13.51 14.22
C ARG A 184 -9.94 -13.14 13.52
N HIS A 185 -9.87 -12.25 12.53
CA HIS A 185 -10.99 -11.77 11.73
C HIS A 185 -10.65 -11.75 10.23
N VAL A 186 -11.64 -11.95 9.38
CA VAL A 186 -11.54 -11.66 7.94
C VAL A 186 -12.15 -10.29 7.69
N VAL A 187 -11.37 -9.36 7.17
CA VAL A 187 -11.80 -8.00 6.88
C VAL A 187 -11.78 -7.72 5.39
N ILE A 188 -12.79 -7.01 4.90
CA ILE A 188 -12.96 -6.70 3.48
C ILE A 188 -13.28 -5.23 3.31
N LEU A 189 -12.59 -4.58 2.37
CA LEU A 189 -12.99 -3.29 1.79
C LEU A 189 -13.36 -3.51 0.33
N LEU A 190 -14.55 -3.06 -0.04
CA LEU A 190 -15.10 -3.24 -1.38
C LEU A 190 -15.51 -1.90 -1.95
N ARG A 191 -15.12 -1.64 -3.19
CA ARG A 191 -15.56 -0.51 -4.01
C ARG A 191 -16.24 -1.02 -5.27
N ASN A 192 -17.44 -0.52 -5.53
CA ASN A 192 -18.24 -0.76 -6.72
C ASN A 192 -18.71 0.59 -7.29
N GLY A 193 -17.93 1.15 -8.22
CA GLY A 193 -18.06 2.54 -8.65
C GLY A 193 -17.94 3.48 -7.45
N ASN A 194 -18.97 4.29 -7.22
CA ASN A 194 -19.01 5.20 -6.07
C ASN A 194 -19.53 4.55 -4.78
N GLN A 195 -20.01 3.31 -4.81
CA GLN A 195 -20.44 2.63 -3.60
C GLN A 195 -19.25 1.95 -2.94
N THR A 196 -19.12 2.13 -1.64
CA THR A 196 -18.14 1.40 -0.84
C THR A 196 -18.80 0.66 0.29
N SER A 197 -18.26 -0.49 0.64
CA SER A 197 -18.72 -1.27 1.78
C SER A 197 -17.57 -1.98 2.45
N ALA A 198 -17.68 -2.16 3.76
CA ALA A 198 -16.75 -2.99 4.51
C ALA A 198 -17.47 -4.15 5.17
N TYR A 199 -16.78 -5.27 5.27
CA TYR A 199 -17.26 -6.47 5.95
C TYR A 199 -16.22 -6.91 6.95
N VAL A 200 -16.70 -7.41 8.08
CA VAL A 200 -15.87 -8.12 9.04
C VAL A 200 -16.59 -9.40 9.40
N ASP A 201 -15.85 -10.48 9.31
CA ASP A 201 -16.34 -11.82 9.50
C ASP A 201 -17.63 -12.11 8.72
N GLY A 202 -17.66 -11.70 7.44
CA GLY A 202 -18.78 -11.89 6.51
C GLY A 202 -19.98 -10.98 6.76
N GLU A 203 -20.02 -10.30 7.91
CA GLU A 203 -21.05 -9.35 8.27
C GLU A 203 -20.70 -7.95 7.77
N ARG A 204 -21.68 -7.25 7.21
CA ARG A 204 -21.48 -5.90 6.68
C ARG A 204 -21.40 -4.90 7.84
N VAL A 205 -20.27 -4.20 7.95
CA VAL A 205 -20.01 -3.20 9.00
C VAL A 205 -20.38 -1.80 8.53
N GLY A 206 -20.23 -1.53 7.23
CA GLY A 206 -20.55 -0.23 6.66
C GLY A 206 -20.87 -0.30 5.18
N ASN A 207 -21.74 0.59 4.72
CA ASN A 207 -22.01 0.85 3.32
C ASN A 207 -22.32 2.33 3.14
N GLN A 208 -21.51 3.02 2.35
CA GLN A 208 -21.77 4.40 2.01
C GLN A 208 -21.23 4.72 0.61
N PRO A 209 -21.88 5.63 -0.13
CA PRO A 209 -21.26 6.26 -1.28
C PRO A 209 -19.96 6.99 -0.87
N CYS A 210 -18.86 6.66 -1.54
CA CYS A 210 -17.59 7.38 -1.54
C CYS A 210 -17.27 7.83 -2.96
N THR A 211 -17.52 9.11 -3.20
CA THR A 211 -17.14 9.74 -4.46
C THR A 211 -15.62 9.84 -4.52
N LEU A 212 -15.05 9.18 -5.52
CA LEU A 212 -13.71 9.47 -5.98
C LEU A 212 -13.88 10.25 -7.27
N ASP A 213 -13.31 11.44 -7.32
CA ASP A 213 -13.18 12.14 -8.58
C ASP A 213 -12.05 11.46 -9.36
N THR A 214 -12.36 10.89 -10.52
CA THR A 214 -11.42 10.11 -11.33
C THR A 214 -10.54 10.98 -12.23
N THR A 215 -10.46 12.29 -11.96
CA THR A 215 -9.43 13.14 -12.56
C THR A 215 -8.03 12.75 -12.05
N ASP A 216 -7.00 12.93 -12.88
CA ASP A 216 -5.64 12.45 -12.62
C ASP A 216 -5.04 12.90 -11.28
N SER A 217 -5.51 14.03 -10.73
CA SER A 217 -5.04 14.58 -9.45
C SER A 217 -5.65 13.91 -8.21
N LYS A 218 -6.65 13.05 -8.38
CA LYS A 218 -7.47 12.47 -7.30
C LYS A 218 -7.60 10.94 -7.39
N LEU A 219 -6.83 10.28 -8.27
CA LEU A 219 -6.77 8.82 -8.36
C LEU A 219 -6.24 8.17 -7.09
N VAL A 220 -6.54 6.88 -6.92
CA VAL A 220 -6.02 6.06 -5.82
C VAL A 220 -4.50 6.02 -5.88
N SER A 221 -3.84 6.41 -4.79
CA SER A 221 -2.38 6.39 -4.68
C SER A 221 -1.88 5.01 -4.24
N HIS A 222 -2.44 4.46 -3.18
CA HIS A 222 -2.09 3.15 -2.63
C HIS A 222 -3.16 2.61 -1.67
N PHE A 223 -3.11 1.30 -1.44
CA PHE A 223 -3.73 0.67 -0.27
C PHE A 223 -2.76 0.73 0.90
N TYR A 224 -3.25 0.97 2.11
CA TYR A 224 -2.46 0.79 3.32
C TYR A 224 -3.00 -0.37 4.15
N ILE A 225 -2.10 -1.11 4.78
CA ILE A 225 -2.38 -2.38 5.48
C ILE A 225 -1.66 -2.36 6.83
N GLY A 226 -2.37 -2.73 7.90
CA GLY A 226 -1.87 -2.77 9.28
C GLY A 226 -1.86 -1.42 10.00
N GLY A 227 -1.78 -0.31 9.27
CA GLY A 227 -1.74 1.06 9.78
C GLY A 227 -1.22 2.03 8.72
N TYR A 228 -1.03 3.30 9.07
CA TYR A 228 -0.59 4.33 8.12
C TYR A 228 0.89 4.26 7.73
N GLY A 229 1.72 3.51 8.47
CA GLY A 229 3.14 3.38 8.16
C GLY A 229 4.03 4.57 8.58
N ASP A 230 3.45 5.69 9.02
CA ASP A 230 4.20 6.83 9.55
C ASP A 230 4.44 6.70 11.07
N SER A 231 5.70 6.47 11.43
CA SER A 231 6.17 6.38 12.82
C SER A 231 6.13 7.71 13.60
N ALA A 232 5.81 8.83 12.94
CA ALA A 232 5.87 10.15 13.56
C ALA A 232 4.72 10.40 14.56
N ALA A 233 3.57 9.75 14.38
CA ALA A 233 2.46 9.79 15.34
C ALA A 233 2.70 8.92 16.60
N SER A 234 3.79 8.15 16.64
CA SER A 234 4.16 7.29 17.77
C SER A 234 4.98 8.00 18.86
N THR A 235 5.28 9.29 18.70
CA THR A 235 6.24 10.01 19.54
C THR A 235 5.74 10.39 20.95
N GLY A 236 4.57 9.88 21.38
CA GLY A 236 3.99 10.25 22.67
C GLY A 236 3.52 9.13 23.59
N SER A 237 3.21 7.92 23.11
CA SER A 237 2.70 6.87 24.01
C SER A 237 2.75 5.48 23.38
N ARG A 238 3.41 4.54 24.10
CA ARG A 238 3.23 3.08 24.09
C ARG A 238 3.31 2.35 22.73
N GLU A 239 4.02 1.22 22.71
CA GLU A 239 3.97 0.25 21.61
C GLU A 239 2.52 0.09 21.10
N GLY A 240 2.27 0.45 19.83
CA GLY A 240 0.94 0.33 19.25
C GLY A 240 0.38 -1.09 19.39
N VAL A 241 -0.95 -1.21 19.45
CA VAL A 241 -1.63 -2.52 19.54
C VAL A 241 -1.08 -3.44 18.45
N PRO A 242 -0.47 -4.59 18.80
CA PRO A 242 0.05 -5.49 17.80
C PRO A 242 -1.09 -6.06 16.96
N VAL A 243 -0.96 -5.97 15.65
CA VAL A 243 -1.89 -6.55 14.69
C VAL A 243 -1.11 -7.41 13.71
N THR A 244 -1.43 -8.70 13.63
CA THR A 244 -0.90 -9.57 12.56
C THR A 244 -1.84 -9.52 11.37
N VAL A 245 -1.33 -9.19 10.19
CA VAL A 245 -2.06 -9.26 8.92
C VAL A 245 -1.47 -10.38 8.09
N THR A 246 -2.31 -11.28 7.62
CA THR A 246 -1.99 -12.44 6.78
C THR A 246 -2.94 -12.50 5.60
N ASN A 247 -2.51 -13.15 4.52
CA ASN A 247 -3.35 -13.45 3.37
C ASN A 247 -4.11 -12.23 2.81
N VAL A 248 -3.37 -11.25 2.26
CA VAL A 248 -3.99 -10.05 1.67
C VAL A 248 -4.30 -10.33 0.20
N LEU A 249 -5.57 -10.30 -0.19
CA LEU A 249 -6.02 -10.57 -1.56
C LEU A 249 -6.58 -9.30 -2.20
N LEU A 250 -6.18 -9.02 -3.44
CA LEU A 250 -6.69 -7.89 -4.22
C LEU A 250 -7.44 -8.39 -5.45
N TYR A 251 -8.74 -8.08 -5.50
CA TYR A 251 -9.61 -8.37 -6.63
C TYR A 251 -9.86 -7.12 -7.48
N ASN A 252 -9.91 -7.29 -8.79
CA ASN A 252 -10.27 -6.25 -9.76
C ASN A 252 -11.80 -6.09 -9.97
N ARG A 253 -12.60 -6.65 -9.06
CA ARG A 253 -14.06 -6.65 -9.12
C ARG A 253 -14.66 -6.56 -7.71
N PRO A 254 -15.91 -6.10 -7.57
CA PRO A 254 -16.67 -6.34 -6.36
C PRO A 254 -16.97 -7.85 -6.23
N LEU A 255 -16.76 -8.39 -5.02
CA LEU A 255 -17.19 -9.74 -4.68
C LEU A 255 -18.68 -9.79 -4.38
N SER A 256 -19.33 -10.92 -4.71
CA SER A 256 -20.72 -11.16 -4.33
C SER A 256 -20.82 -11.55 -2.84
N TYR A 257 -22.03 -11.60 -2.31
CA TYR A 257 -22.24 -12.04 -0.93
C TYR A 257 -21.81 -13.49 -0.71
N GLU A 258 -21.99 -14.35 -1.72
CA GLU A 258 -21.56 -15.75 -1.70
C GLU A 258 -20.03 -15.85 -1.65
N ASP A 259 -19.31 -15.07 -2.48
CA ASP A 259 -17.84 -15.02 -2.48
C ASP A 259 -17.31 -14.51 -1.12
N ILE A 260 -17.93 -13.47 -0.56
CA ILE A 260 -17.57 -12.93 0.76
C ILE A 260 -17.79 -13.97 1.87
N THR A 261 -18.91 -14.68 1.80
CA THR A 261 -19.25 -15.74 2.77
C THR A 261 -18.26 -16.91 2.68
N ALA A 262 -17.83 -17.27 1.47
CA ALA A 262 -16.83 -18.31 1.26
C ALA A 262 -15.48 -17.94 1.91
N LEU A 263 -15.01 -16.69 1.72
CA LEU A 263 -13.74 -16.20 2.25
C LEU A 263 -13.70 -16.04 3.78
N ASN A 264 -14.85 -15.84 4.42
CA ASN A 264 -14.96 -15.55 5.85
C ASN A 264 -14.72 -16.77 6.78
N THR A 265 -14.86 -17.98 6.27
CA THR A 265 -14.92 -19.15 7.14
C THR A 265 -13.58 -19.39 7.88
N LYS A 266 -13.67 -19.59 9.21
CA LYS A 266 -12.63 -19.40 10.25
C LYS A 266 -11.32 -20.23 10.13
N SER A 267 -11.05 -20.89 9.01
CA SER A 267 -9.92 -21.82 8.83
C SER A 267 -9.02 -21.55 7.62
N VAL A 268 -9.10 -20.36 7.01
CA VAL A 268 -8.22 -19.93 5.90
C VAL A 268 -6.76 -19.94 6.36
N THR A 269 -6.09 -21.08 6.19
CA THR A 269 -4.63 -21.21 6.22
C THR A 269 -4.26 -21.52 4.79
N ILE A 270 -3.73 -20.53 4.08
CA ILE A 270 -3.27 -20.74 2.70
C ILE A 270 -2.03 -21.62 2.81
N PRO A 271 -1.99 -22.79 2.16
CA PRO A 271 -0.78 -23.60 2.14
C PRO A 271 0.39 -22.76 1.64
N LYS A 272 1.51 -22.82 2.36
CA LYS A 272 2.70 -22.07 2.02
C LYS A 272 3.17 -22.45 0.62
N LEU A 273 3.42 -21.45 -0.22
CA LEU A 273 3.92 -21.65 -1.57
C LEU A 273 5.45 -21.87 -1.52
N ASP A 274 5.88 -22.93 -0.81
CA ASP A 274 7.29 -23.23 -0.53
C ASP A 274 8.13 -23.57 -1.77
N HIS A 275 7.48 -23.74 -2.93
CA HIS A 275 8.12 -24.22 -4.16
C HIS A 275 8.56 -23.11 -5.12
N LEU A 276 8.16 -21.85 -4.89
CA LEU A 276 8.64 -20.74 -5.69
C LEU A 276 9.94 -20.21 -5.09
N LYS A 277 11.07 -20.85 -5.45
CA LYS A 277 12.39 -20.23 -5.21
C LYS A 277 12.37 -18.84 -5.82
N ALA A 278 12.60 -17.84 -4.98
CA ALA A 278 12.78 -16.45 -5.41
C ALA A 278 14.04 -16.38 -6.29
N GLU A 279 13.86 -16.48 -7.59
CA GLU A 279 14.86 -16.01 -8.55
C GLU A 279 14.96 -14.48 -8.43
N PRO A 280 16.17 -13.89 -8.45
CA PRO A 280 16.31 -12.45 -8.51
C PRO A 280 15.55 -11.93 -9.73
N ARG A 281 14.54 -11.07 -9.54
CA ARG A 281 13.95 -10.35 -10.68
C ARG A 281 15.08 -9.51 -11.27
N GLY A 282 15.53 -9.88 -12.47
CA GLY A 282 16.56 -9.13 -13.19
C GLY A 282 16.14 -7.67 -13.30
N ALA A 283 17.09 -6.76 -13.07
CA ALA A 283 16.88 -5.32 -13.20
C ALA A 283 16.19 -4.99 -14.53
N SER A 284 15.21 -4.09 -14.46
CA SER A 284 14.53 -3.51 -15.62
C SER A 284 15.53 -3.13 -16.71
N LEU A 285 15.18 -3.41 -17.97
CA LEU A 285 15.92 -2.93 -19.13
C LEU A 285 16.14 -1.41 -19.02
N PRO A 286 17.33 -0.88 -19.38
CA PRO A 286 17.54 0.56 -19.39
C PRO A 286 16.59 1.18 -20.42
N ALA A 287 15.91 2.25 -19.99
CA ALA A 287 15.13 3.10 -20.88
C ALA A 287 16.05 3.59 -22.01
N GLY A 288 15.83 3.07 -23.22
CA GLY A 288 16.52 3.53 -24.42
C GLY A 288 15.82 4.77 -24.95
N GLY A 289 16.55 5.89 -25.00
CA GLY A 289 16.08 7.08 -25.71
C GLY A 289 16.79 8.40 -25.39
N ASP A 290 18.13 8.44 -25.27
CA ASP A 290 18.84 9.72 -25.34
C ASP A 290 19.28 10.02 -26.77
N ALA A 291 18.77 11.14 -27.30
CA ALA A 291 19.20 11.72 -28.57
C ALA A 291 20.61 12.34 -28.44
N PRO A 292 21.41 12.34 -29.52
CA PRO A 292 22.84 12.63 -29.43
C PRO A 292 23.11 14.13 -29.33
N GLN A 293 23.71 14.59 -28.23
CA GLN A 293 24.40 15.88 -28.21
C GLN A 293 25.87 15.67 -28.59
N GLN A 294 26.24 16.29 -29.71
CA GLN A 294 27.61 16.43 -30.19
C GLN A 294 28.48 17.09 -29.13
N GLY A 295 29.66 16.52 -28.93
CA GLY A 295 30.61 16.94 -27.92
C GLY A 295 31.32 18.24 -28.23
N THR A 296 31.74 18.89 -27.16
CA THR A 296 32.93 19.75 -27.17
C THR A 296 33.84 19.23 -26.07
N ARG A 297 34.92 18.55 -26.49
CA ARG A 297 36.03 18.12 -25.66
C ARG A 297 36.77 19.36 -25.13
N THR A 298 36.97 19.44 -23.83
CA THR A 298 38.04 20.25 -23.23
C THR A 298 39.08 19.28 -22.65
N PRO A 299 40.33 19.25 -23.13
CA PRO A 299 41.33 18.33 -22.63
C PRO A 299 41.97 18.87 -21.34
N SER A 300 42.10 17.99 -20.35
CA SER A 300 42.91 18.19 -19.15
C SER A 300 44.38 17.89 -19.44
N THR A 301 45.30 18.73 -18.96
CA THR A 301 46.73 18.37 -18.76
C THR A 301 47.30 19.16 -17.57
N PRO A 302 48.46 18.78 -16.98
CA PRO A 302 48.61 18.58 -15.54
C PRO A 302 49.55 19.61 -14.89
N ALA A 303 49.75 19.44 -13.58
CA ALA A 303 50.59 20.26 -12.71
C ALA A 303 52.06 20.45 -13.15
N GLY A 304 52.63 21.63 -12.88
CA GLY A 304 54.08 21.89 -12.96
C GLY A 304 54.53 23.34 -12.75
N GLN A 305 54.97 23.63 -11.51
CA GLN A 305 56.07 24.53 -11.08
C GLN A 305 56.03 26.08 -11.20
N GLN A 306 56.56 26.67 -10.11
CA GLN A 306 56.79 28.08 -9.73
C GLN A 306 57.71 28.87 -10.69
N ARG A 307 57.53 30.21 -10.77
CA ARG A 307 58.43 31.24 -10.15
C ARG A 307 57.95 32.68 -10.47
N SER A 308 58.19 33.54 -9.48
CA SER A 308 58.02 35.00 -9.30
C SER A 308 58.38 35.88 -10.51
N GLU A 309 57.88 37.12 -10.70
CA GLU A 309 58.12 38.31 -9.86
C GLU A 309 57.12 39.48 -10.10
N GLN A 310 56.70 40.08 -8.98
CA GLN A 310 56.53 41.51 -8.65
C GLN A 310 55.84 42.52 -9.59
N GLY A 311 54.85 43.22 -9.00
CA GLY A 311 54.76 44.67 -9.12
C GLY A 311 53.57 45.34 -8.41
N HIS A 312 53.83 45.97 -7.24
CA HIS A 312 53.21 47.19 -6.66
C HIS A 312 51.66 47.20 -6.40
N SER A 313 51.06 47.78 -5.36
CA SER A 313 51.43 48.57 -4.18
C SER A 313 50.11 48.83 -3.38
N MET A 314 50.21 48.89 -2.04
CA MET A 314 49.46 49.69 -1.02
C MET A 314 48.04 50.23 -1.37
N GLY A 315 47.01 50.21 -0.50
CA GLY A 315 47.00 50.24 0.95
C GLY A 315 45.57 50.34 1.52
N SER A 316 45.53 50.44 2.85
CA SER A 316 44.41 50.18 3.79
C SER A 316 43.51 51.40 4.09
N SER A 317 42.54 51.17 4.99
CA SER A 317 41.69 52.04 5.84
C SER A 317 40.40 52.61 5.22
N LYS A 318 39.18 52.45 5.77
CA LYS A 318 38.53 52.51 7.12
C LYS A 318 37.76 53.82 7.34
N ASP A 319 36.67 53.69 8.12
CA ASP A 319 35.81 54.70 8.79
C ASP A 319 34.50 55.07 8.04
N ALA A 320 33.29 54.75 8.56
CA ALA A 320 32.52 55.33 9.69
C ALA A 320 31.97 56.74 9.35
N SER A 321 30.77 57.23 9.64
CA SER A 321 29.58 56.87 10.45
C SER A 321 28.54 58.03 10.32
N GLY A 322 27.28 57.82 10.73
CA GLY A 322 26.31 58.87 11.15
C GLY A 322 25.02 58.95 10.31
N GLU A 323 23.81 58.58 10.78
CA GLU A 323 22.86 59.31 11.69
C GLU A 323 22.33 60.63 11.10
N ALA A 324 21.05 61.05 11.18
CA ALA A 324 19.83 60.56 11.83
C ALA A 324 18.57 61.37 11.33
N GLU A 325 17.38 60.88 11.72
CA GLU A 325 16.08 61.58 11.96
C GLU A 325 15.36 62.37 10.83
N GLY A 326 14.02 62.43 10.74
CA GLY A 326 12.92 61.93 11.56
C GLY A 326 11.55 62.50 11.08
N VAL A 327 10.46 61.92 11.62
CA VAL A 327 9.05 62.43 11.80
C VAL A 327 8.23 62.75 10.50
N GLU A 328 6.91 62.53 10.34
CA GLU A 328 5.77 62.53 11.27
C GLU A 328 4.49 61.86 10.68
N PHE A 329 3.55 61.56 11.57
CA PHE A 329 2.23 60.91 11.48
C PHE A 329 1.18 61.55 10.54
N THR A 330 0.18 60.75 10.12
CA THR A 330 -1.25 61.11 10.28
C THR A 330 -2.17 59.89 10.19
N SER A 331 -3.21 59.92 11.01
CA SER A 331 -4.25 58.90 11.22
C SER A 331 -5.58 59.24 10.52
N GLN A 332 -6.45 58.23 10.46
CA GLN A 332 -7.93 58.26 10.38
C GLN A 332 -8.65 58.45 9.03
N GLY A 333 -9.65 57.59 8.85
CA GLY A 333 -10.78 57.80 7.92
C GLY A 333 -11.62 56.55 7.69
N SER A 334 -12.55 56.25 8.59
CA SER A 334 -13.66 55.30 8.34
C SER A 334 -14.59 55.79 7.23
N LYS A 335 -15.06 54.85 6.41
CA LYS A 335 -16.47 54.75 6.02
C LYS A 335 -16.80 53.31 5.64
#